data_AF-A0A1B6M744-F1
#
_entry.id   AF-A0A1B6M744-F1
#
_cell.length_a   1.000
_cell.length_b   1.000
_cell.length_c   1.000
_cell.angle_alpha   90.00
_cell.angle_beta   90.00
_cell.angle_gamma   90.00
#
_symmetry.space_group_name_H-M   'P 1'
#
loop_
_entity.id
_entity.type
_entity.pdbx_description
1 polymer ?
#
loop_
_entity_poly.entity_id
_entity_poly.type
_entity_poly.pdbx_seq_one_letter_code
_entity_poly.pdbx_strand_id
1 'polypeptide(L)'
;HATGNFIVIMDADLSHHPKFILEMMALQQEKGLDLVSGTRYVGSGGVYGWDFKRKLISRGANFITQLLLRPGASDLTGSFRLYKKDVLQKLVESCVSKGYVFQMEMIIRARQLNFTIGEVPITFVDRVYGESKLGGSEIFQFVKSLLYLFATT
;
A
#
# COMPACT_ATOMS: atom_id res chain seq x y z
N HIS A 1 -11.54 16.82 5.54
CA HIS A 1 -10.87 17.87 6.34
C HIS A 1 -9.47 18.25 5.85
N ALA A 2 -8.75 17.45 5.05
CA ALA A 2 -7.46 17.87 4.51
C ALA A 2 -7.61 18.93 3.39
N THR A 3 -6.82 20.01 3.45
CA THR A 3 -6.88 21.12 2.49
C THR A 3 -5.70 21.18 1.53
N GLY A 4 -4.57 20.54 1.86
CA GLY A 4 -3.35 20.53 1.03
C GLY A 4 -3.51 19.82 -0.32
N ASN A 5 -2.61 20.15 -1.26
CA ASN A 5 -2.60 19.57 -2.61
C ASN A 5 -2.09 18.12 -2.64
N PHE A 6 -1.27 17.76 -1.66
CA PHE A 6 -0.75 16.41 -1.46
C PHE A 6 -1.17 15.88 -0.10
N ILE A 7 -1.58 14.62 -0.06
CA ILE A 7 -2.07 13.96 1.13
C ILE A 7 -1.17 12.77 1.43
N VAL A 8 -0.61 12.73 2.64
CA VAL A 8 0.15 11.59 3.14
C VAL A 8 -0.71 10.81 4.11
N ILE A 9 -0.82 9.51 3.88
CA ILE A 9 -1.44 8.56 4.80
C ILE A 9 -0.30 7.75 5.42
N MET A 10 -0.28 7.67 6.75
CA MET A 10 0.66 6.84 7.50
C MET A 10 0.00 6.30 8.78
N ASP A 11 0.51 5.18 9.27
CA ASP A 11 0.05 4.61 10.54
C ASP A 11 0.54 5.47 11.72
N ALA A 12 -0.29 5.62 12.74
CA ALA A 12 0.00 6.43 13.94
C ALA A 12 0.86 5.70 15.00
N ASP A 13 1.30 4.47 14.70
CA ASP A 13 2.03 3.58 15.61
C ASP A 13 3.57 3.71 15.49
N LEU A 14 4.04 4.68 14.70
CA LEU A 14 5.45 4.91 14.37
C LEU A 14 6.16 3.75 13.65
N SER A 15 5.44 2.72 13.19
CA SER A 15 6.01 1.67 12.33
C SER A 15 6.53 2.24 11.01
N HIS A 16 5.96 3.38 10.59
CA HIS A 16 6.39 4.19 9.46
C HIS A 16 7.12 5.45 9.96
N HIS A 17 8.43 5.52 9.74
CA HIS A 17 9.20 6.68 10.16
C HIS A 17 8.92 7.89 9.24
N PRO A 18 8.53 9.07 9.78
CA PRO A 18 8.23 10.26 8.97
C PRO A 18 9.37 10.79 8.08
N LYS A 19 10.62 10.32 8.28
CA LYS A 19 11.79 10.77 7.50
C LYS A 19 11.61 10.49 6.01
N PHE A 20 10.92 9.38 5.69
CA PHE A 20 10.68 8.97 4.32
C PHE A 20 9.67 9.88 3.59
N ILE A 21 8.91 10.73 4.30
CA ILE A 21 8.00 11.70 3.67
C ILE A 21 8.79 12.63 2.74
N LEU A 22 9.99 13.07 3.15
CA LEU A 22 10.83 13.96 2.34
C LEU A 22 11.29 13.27 1.05
N GLU A 23 11.68 11.99 1.13
CA GLU A 23 12.07 11.19 -0.04
C GLU A 23 10.88 10.94 -0.97
N MET A 24 9.69 10.67 -0.42
CA MET A 24 8.46 10.51 -1.21
C MET A 24 8.06 11.81 -1.92
N MET A 25 8.17 12.95 -1.26
CA MET A 25 7.93 14.26 -1.86
C MET A 25 8.94 14.58 -2.96
N ALA A 26 10.23 14.32 -2.73
CA ALA A 26 11.28 14.54 -3.73
C ALA A 26 11.02 13.70 -5.00
N LEU A 27 10.73 12.41 -4.84
CA LEU A 27 10.40 11.52 -5.97
C LEU A 27 9.13 11.97 -6.70
N GLN A 28 8.10 12.38 -5.96
CA GLN A 28 6.86 12.91 -6.54
C GLN A 28 7.17 14.14 -7.39
N GLN A 29 7.94 15.09 -6.87
CA GLN A 29 8.28 16.34 -7.55
C GLN A 29 9.14 16.12 -8.78
N GLU A 30 10.14 15.23 -8.69
CA GLU A 30 11.04 14.88 -9.80
C GLU A 30 10.28 14.29 -10.99
N LYS A 31 9.35 13.37 -10.71
CA LYS A 31 8.70 12.54 -11.75
C LYS A 31 7.24 12.92 -12.04
N GLY A 32 6.69 13.89 -11.32
CA GLY A 32 5.30 14.34 -11.49
C GLY A 32 4.25 13.28 -11.11
N LEU A 33 4.60 12.29 -10.29
CA LEU A 33 3.79 11.11 -10.02
C LEU A 33 2.47 11.44 -9.32
N ASP A 34 1.44 10.64 -9.59
CA ASP A 34 0.10 10.76 -8.98
C ASP A 34 0.05 10.15 -7.58
N LEU A 35 0.82 9.08 -7.38
CA LEU A 35 0.96 8.35 -6.14
C LEU A 35 2.41 7.92 -5.93
N VAL A 36 2.90 8.06 -4.70
CA VAL A 36 4.15 7.45 -4.24
C VAL A 36 3.85 6.53 -3.07
N SER A 37 4.26 5.26 -3.17
CA SER A 37 4.09 4.26 -2.12
C SER A 37 5.41 3.95 -1.43
N GLY A 38 5.40 3.89 -0.10
CA GLY A 38 6.47 3.25 0.63
C GLY A 38 6.45 1.75 0.36
N THR A 39 7.59 1.16 -0.02
CA THR A 39 7.72 -0.28 -0.25
C THR A 39 8.73 -0.91 0.71
N ARG A 40 8.33 -2.05 1.29
CA ARG A 40 9.21 -2.89 2.11
C ARG A 40 10.00 -3.92 1.31
N TYR A 41 9.72 -4.04 0.00
CA TYR A 41 10.14 -5.20 -0.80
C TYR A 41 11.12 -4.87 -1.93
N VAL A 42 11.44 -3.60 -2.16
CA VAL A 42 12.37 -3.16 -3.22
C VAL A 42 13.55 -2.39 -2.61
N GLY A 43 14.72 -2.51 -3.25
CA GLY A 43 15.92 -1.75 -2.89
C GLY A 43 16.39 -2.01 -1.46
N SER A 44 16.66 -0.94 -0.71
CA SER A 44 17.02 -0.97 0.71
C SER A 44 15.82 -1.08 1.66
N GLY A 45 14.62 -1.36 1.13
CA GLY A 45 13.42 -1.54 1.92
C GLY A 45 13.50 -2.81 2.78
N GLY A 46 12.80 -2.83 3.91
CA GLY A 46 12.88 -3.98 4.79
C GLY A 46 11.92 -3.95 5.96
N VAL A 47 11.76 -5.12 6.57
CA VAL A 47 10.93 -5.32 7.76
C VAL A 47 11.74 -5.92 8.88
N TYR A 48 11.72 -5.25 10.03
CA TYR A 48 12.39 -5.66 11.26
C TYR A 48 11.34 -6.07 12.30
N GLY A 49 11.57 -7.20 12.98
CA GLY A 49 10.68 -7.71 14.05
C GLY A 49 9.63 -8.72 13.62
N TRP A 50 9.39 -8.95 12.32
CA TRP A 50 8.44 -9.98 11.87
C TRP A 50 9.00 -11.40 11.98
N ASP A 51 8.19 -12.30 12.57
CA ASP A 51 8.41 -13.75 12.48
C ASP A 51 8.36 -14.26 11.04
N PHE A 52 9.12 -15.33 10.77
CA PHE A 52 9.26 -15.91 9.43
C PHE A 52 7.92 -16.28 8.79
N LYS A 53 6.96 -16.81 9.57
CA LYS A 53 5.61 -17.14 9.10
C LYS A 53 4.88 -15.91 8.56
N ARG A 54 4.97 -14.76 9.25
CA ARG A 54 4.33 -13.50 8.84
C ARG A 54 4.95 -12.96 7.56
N LYS A 55 6.28 -13.05 7.42
CA LYS A 55 7.00 -12.71 6.19
C LYS A 55 6.55 -13.57 5.01
N LEU A 56 6.39 -14.88 5.22
CA LEU A 56 5.98 -15.81 4.17
C LEU A 56 4.54 -15.55 3.70
N ILE A 57 3.59 -15.37 4.63
CA ILE A 57 2.19 -15.06 4.30
C ILE A 57 2.10 -13.77 3.51
N SER A 58 2.78 -12.71 3.94
CA SER A 58 2.72 -11.42 3.25
C SER A 58 3.34 -11.48 1.85
N ARG A 59 4.50 -12.14 1.71
CA ARG A 59 5.13 -12.35 0.39
C ARG A 59 4.27 -13.21 -0.54
N GLY A 60 3.63 -14.26 -0.03
CA GLY A 60 2.72 -15.11 -0.80
C GLY A 60 1.50 -14.35 -1.31
N ALA A 61 0.85 -13.57 -0.44
CA ALA A 61 -0.27 -12.72 -0.80
C ALA A 61 0.12 -11.71 -1.89
N ASN A 62 1.26 -11.02 -1.72
CA ASN A 62 1.76 -10.08 -2.72
C ASN A 62 2.08 -10.77 -4.05
N PHE A 63 2.70 -11.95 -4.04
CA PHE A 63 3.03 -12.69 -5.25
C PHE A 63 1.78 -13.07 -6.06
N ILE A 64 0.74 -13.60 -5.40
CA ILE A 64 -0.52 -13.95 -6.06
C ILE A 64 -1.16 -12.71 -6.68
N THR A 65 -1.20 -11.59 -5.96
CA THR A 65 -1.78 -10.35 -6.49
C THR A 65 -0.96 -9.78 -7.65
N GLN A 66 0.39 -9.84 -7.58
CA GLN A 66 1.23 -9.41 -8.70
C GLN A 66 1.00 -10.25 -9.95
N LEU A 67 0.85 -11.57 -9.80
CA LEU A 67 0.59 -12.48 -10.91
C LEU A 67 -0.76 -12.22 -11.56
N LEU A 68 -1.81 -12.05 -10.75
CA LEU A 68 -3.20 -11.93 -11.24
C LEU A 68 -3.53 -10.52 -11.75
N LEU A 69 -3.06 -9.47 -11.08
CA LEU A 69 -3.52 -8.10 -11.32
C LEU A 69 -2.46 -7.17 -11.91
N ARG A 70 -1.19 -7.59 -11.94
CA ARG A 70 -0.04 -6.83 -12.48
C ARG A 70 -0.10 -5.32 -12.15
N PRO A 71 -0.24 -4.96 -10.86
CA PRO A 71 -0.60 -3.61 -10.45
C PRO A 71 0.50 -2.55 -10.67
N GLY A 72 1.73 -2.96 -11.03
CA GLY A 72 2.84 -2.02 -11.23
C GLY A 72 3.44 -1.47 -9.93
N ALA A 73 3.11 -2.06 -8.78
CA ALA A 73 3.70 -1.75 -7.48
C ALA A 73 4.14 -3.05 -6.78
N SER A 74 5.24 -2.98 -6.04
CA SER A 74 5.84 -4.12 -5.35
C SER A 74 5.20 -4.39 -3.98
N ASP A 75 4.70 -3.35 -3.31
CA ASP A 75 4.01 -3.47 -2.01
C ASP A 75 2.59 -2.93 -2.03
N LEU A 76 1.61 -3.85 -2.14
CA LEU A 76 0.19 -3.50 -2.20
C LEU A 76 -0.43 -3.36 -0.82
N THR A 77 0.29 -3.79 0.20
CA THR A 77 -0.24 -3.90 1.57
C THR A 77 0.25 -2.78 2.48
N GLY A 78 1.29 -2.04 2.07
CA GLY A 78 1.77 -0.87 2.79
C GLY A 78 0.76 0.27 2.75
N SER A 79 0.46 0.86 3.90
CA SER A 79 -0.45 2.02 4.03
C SER A 79 0.26 3.37 3.89
N PHE A 80 1.60 3.39 3.96
CA PHE A 80 2.38 4.62 3.91
C PHE A 80 2.50 5.15 2.49
N ARG A 81 1.69 6.15 2.15
CA ARG A 81 1.50 6.61 0.77
C ARG A 81 1.29 8.11 0.71
N LEU A 82 1.84 8.72 -0.34
CA LEU A 82 1.62 10.11 -0.71
C LEU A 82 0.79 10.15 -1.99
N TYR A 83 -0.31 10.90 -1.97
CA TYR A 83 -1.21 11.07 -3.10
C TYR A 83 -1.32 12.54 -3.51
N LYS A 84 -1.55 12.82 -4.79
CA LYS A 84 -2.26 14.05 -5.17
C LYS A 84 -3.68 14.01 -4.61
N LYS A 85 -4.20 15.17 -4.17
CA LYS A 85 -5.51 15.26 -3.51
C LYS A 85 -6.66 14.72 -4.38
N ASP A 86 -6.71 15.11 -5.63
CA ASP A 86 -7.74 14.70 -6.60
C ASP A 86 -7.66 13.20 -6.93
N VAL A 87 -6.45 12.65 -6.99
CA VAL A 87 -6.20 11.22 -7.17
C VAL A 87 -6.74 10.43 -5.98
N LEU A 88 -6.41 10.83 -4.74
CA LEU A 88 -6.93 10.17 -3.54
C LEU A 88 -8.46 10.19 -3.51
N GLN A 89 -9.07 11.33 -3.85
CA GLN A 89 -10.51 11.47 -3.88
C GLN A 89 -11.16 10.48 -4.87
N LYS A 90 -10.70 10.45 -6.13
CA LYS A 90 -11.22 9.53 -7.15
C LYS A 90 -11.07 8.06 -6.73
N LEU A 91 -9.94 7.70 -6.12
CA LEU A 91 -9.70 6.34 -5.67
C LEU A 91 -10.65 5.93 -4.54
N VAL A 92 -10.82 6.80 -3.53
CA VAL A 92 -11.75 6.55 -2.42
C VAL A 92 -13.20 6.42 -2.91
N GLU A 93 -13.63 7.25 -3.86
CA GLU A 93 -14.96 7.18 -4.47
C GLU A 93 -15.18 5.86 -5.24
N SER A 94 -14.11 5.29 -5.82
CA SER A 94 -14.15 4.01 -6.55
C SER A 94 -14.01 2.76 -5.66
N CYS A 95 -13.60 2.94 -4.41
CA CYS A 95 -13.33 1.84 -3.50
C CYS A 95 -14.61 1.30 -2.85
N VAL A 96 -14.78 -0.02 -2.88
CA VAL A 96 -15.88 -0.71 -2.21
C VAL A 96 -15.43 -1.53 -1.00
N SER A 97 -14.13 -1.85 -0.91
CA SER A 97 -13.58 -2.68 0.16
C SER A 97 -13.44 -1.92 1.47
N LYS A 98 -13.59 -2.66 2.58
CA LYS A 98 -13.36 -2.17 3.95
C LYS A 98 -12.20 -2.90 4.59
N GLY A 99 -11.63 -2.32 5.64
CA GLY A 99 -10.56 -2.95 6.42
C GLY A 99 -9.25 -3.05 5.63
N TYR A 100 -8.48 -4.11 5.89
CA TYR A 100 -7.12 -4.27 5.35
C TYR A 100 -7.05 -4.30 3.82
N VAL A 101 -8.09 -4.85 3.18
CA VAL A 101 -8.17 -4.99 1.72
C VAL A 101 -8.18 -3.64 1.01
N PHE A 102 -8.69 -2.59 1.67
CA PHE A 102 -8.75 -1.23 1.12
C PHE A 102 -7.38 -0.77 0.60
N GLN A 103 -6.29 -1.07 1.32
CA GLN A 103 -4.95 -0.66 0.92
C GLN A 103 -4.54 -1.29 -0.43
N MET A 104 -4.88 -2.55 -0.64
CA MET A 104 -4.60 -3.24 -1.90
C MET A 104 -5.47 -2.69 -3.03
N GLU A 105 -6.78 -2.52 -2.78
CA GLU A 105 -7.73 -2.00 -3.78
C GLU A 105 -7.30 -0.63 -4.30
N MET A 106 -6.85 0.28 -3.43
CA MET A 106 -6.38 1.61 -3.82
C MET A 106 -5.29 1.58 -4.90
N ILE A 107 -4.33 0.66 -4.81
CA ILE A 107 -3.26 0.52 -5.82
C ILE A 107 -3.80 -0.06 -7.13
N ILE A 108 -4.65 -1.07 -7.04
CA ILE A 108 -5.25 -1.72 -8.21
C ILE A 108 -6.12 -0.72 -8.98
N ARG A 109 -6.97 0.03 -8.27
CA ARG A 109 -7.79 1.11 -8.84
C ARG A 109 -6.93 2.20 -9.45
N ALA A 110 -5.82 2.58 -8.79
CA ALA A 110 -4.89 3.55 -9.35
C ALA A 110 -4.32 3.08 -10.69
N ARG A 111 -3.96 1.80 -10.79
CA ARG A 111 -3.50 1.20 -12.04
C ARG A 111 -4.59 1.15 -13.11
N GLN A 112 -5.81 0.76 -12.77
CA GLN A 112 -6.97 0.70 -13.68
C GLN A 112 -7.32 2.09 -14.25
N LEU A 113 -7.21 3.13 -13.43
CA LEU A 113 -7.42 4.52 -13.82
C LEU A 113 -6.19 5.15 -14.52
N ASN A 114 -5.16 4.34 -14.80
CA ASN A 114 -3.90 4.75 -15.44
C ASN A 114 -3.13 5.86 -14.70
N PHE A 115 -3.26 5.92 -13.37
CA PHE A 115 -2.42 6.80 -12.56
C PHE A 115 -0.99 6.28 -12.48
N THR A 116 -0.06 7.21 -12.39
CA THR A 116 1.37 6.94 -12.26
C THR A 116 1.73 6.64 -10.80
N ILE A 117 2.42 5.52 -10.58
CA ILE A 117 2.80 5.03 -9.25
C ILE A 117 4.32 4.94 -9.18
N GLY A 118 4.93 5.60 -8.20
CA GLY A 118 6.33 5.40 -7.85
C GLY A 118 6.48 4.76 -6.47
N GLU A 119 7.67 4.25 -6.19
CA GLU A 119 7.96 3.59 -4.92
C GLU A 119 9.23 4.14 -4.26
N VAL A 120 9.16 4.36 -2.95
CA VAL A 120 10.31 4.69 -2.09
C VAL A 120 10.58 3.51 -1.17
N PRO A 121 11.79 2.93 -1.17
CA PRO A 121 12.17 1.92 -0.20
C PRO A 121 12.08 2.45 1.23
N ILE A 122 11.27 1.81 2.07
CA ILE A 122 11.12 2.18 3.48
C ILE A 122 11.51 1.05 4.42
N THR A 123 11.94 1.44 5.61
CA THR A 123 12.12 0.53 6.72
C THR A 123 10.86 0.50 7.58
N PHE A 124 10.28 -0.68 7.75
CA PHE A 124 9.17 -0.92 8.65
C PHE A 124 9.68 -1.64 9.89
N VAL A 125 9.45 -1.04 11.06
CA VAL A 125 9.79 -1.64 12.36
C VAL A 125 8.48 -2.10 12.99
N ASP A 126 8.40 -3.36 13.40
CA ASP A 126 7.21 -3.88 14.06
C ASP A 126 6.95 -3.14 15.37
N ARG A 127 5.67 -3.05 15.76
CA ARG A 127 5.27 -2.40 17.01
C ARG A 127 5.93 -3.10 18.19
N VAL A 128 6.29 -2.34 19.22
CA VAL A 128 6.77 -2.90 20.50
C VAL A 128 5.65 -3.66 21.23
N TYR A 129 4.37 -3.34 20.95
CA TYR A 129 3.19 -4.01 21.54
C TYR A 129 2.05 -4.19 20.52
N GLY A 130 1.43 -5.37 20.52
CA GLY A 130 0.19 -5.69 19.80
C GLY A 130 0.25 -7.01 19.03
N GLU A 131 -0.85 -7.78 19.04
CA GLU A 131 -0.98 -9.01 18.25
C GLU A 131 -1.41 -8.72 16.81
N SER A 132 -0.90 -9.52 15.86
CA SER A 132 -1.24 -9.43 14.44
C SER A 132 -2.72 -9.75 14.22
N LYS A 133 -3.48 -8.81 13.64
CA LYS A 133 -4.90 -8.97 13.27
C LYS A 133 -5.14 -9.89 12.05
N LEU A 134 -4.12 -10.55 11.51
CA LEU A 134 -4.26 -11.46 10.37
C LEU A 134 -4.76 -12.84 10.82
N GLY A 135 -6.08 -13.00 10.91
CA GLY A 135 -6.77 -14.28 11.08
C GLY A 135 -7.22 -14.90 9.75
N GLY A 136 -7.92 -16.03 9.83
CA GLY A 136 -8.45 -16.74 8.64
C GLY A 136 -9.57 -15.95 7.91
N SER A 137 -10.34 -15.15 8.65
CA SER A 137 -11.35 -14.24 8.11
C SER A 137 -10.75 -13.20 7.16
N GLU A 138 -9.60 -12.63 7.52
CA GLU A 138 -8.89 -11.63 6.73
C GLU A 138 -8.36 -12.24 5.42
N ILE A 139 -7.87 -13.48 5.47
CA ILE A 139 -7.42 -14.22 4.28
C ILE A 139 -8.59 -14.45 3.32
N PHE A 140 -9.75 -14.88 3.83
CA PHE A 140 -10.93 -15.10 2.98
C PHE A 140 -11.41 -13.79 2.34
N GLN A 141 -11.46 -12.68 3.11
CA GLN A 141 -11.82 -11.38 2.55
C GLN A 141 -10.82 -10.89 1.50
N PHE A 142 -9.52 -11.14 1.72
CA PHE A 142 -8.48 -10.84 0.75
C PHE A 142 -8.71 -11.58 -0.57
N VAL A 143 -8.92 -12.90 -0.53
CA VAL A 143 -9.15 -13.71 -1.74
C VAL A 143 -10.43 -13.29 -2.46
N LYS A 144 -11.54 -13.09 -1.73
CA LYS A 144 -12.81 -12.64 -2.32
C LYS A 144 -12.64 -11.30 -3.03
N SER A 145 -11.91 -10.37 -2.42
CA SER A 145 -11.70 -9.03 -2.99
C SER A 145 -10.75 -9.09 -4.19
N LEU A 146 -9.75 -9.97 -4.15
CA LEU A 146 -8.87 -10.21 -5.28
C LEU A 146 -9.65 -10.72 -6.50
N LEU A 147 -10.57 -11.68 -6.30
CA LEU A 147 -11.43 -12.19 -7.38
C LEU A 147 -12.41 -11.13 -7.90
N TYR A 148 -12.99 -10.33 -7.01
CA TYR A 148 -13.85 -9.22 -7.40
C TYR A 148 -13.10 -8.18 -8.23
N LEU A 149 -11.89 -7.80 -7.80
CA LEU A 149 -11.05 -6.86 -8.55
C LEU A 149 -10.60 -7.45 -9.88
N PHE A 150 -10.23 -8.74 -9.94
CA PHE A 150 -9.93 -9.42 -11.19
C PHE A 150 -11.12 -9.40 -12.17
N ALA A 151 -12.34 -9.61 -11.68
CA ALA A 151 -13.55 -9.59 -12.52
C ALA A 151 -14.01 -8.18 -12.93
N THR A 152 -13.49 -7.14 -12.28
CA THR A 152 -13.84 -5.72 -12.55
C THR A 152 -12.66 -4.91 -13.07
N THR A 153 -11.55 -5.57 -13.38
CA THR A 153 -10.41 -5.05 -14.14
C THR A 153 -10.64 -5.33 -15.61
#